data_AF-A0A0C3D073-F1
#
_entry.id   AF-A0A0C3D073-F1
#
_cell.length_a   1.000
_cell.length_b   1.000
_cell.length_c   1.000
_cell.angle_alpha   90.00
_cell.angle_beta   90.00
_cell.angle_gamma   90.00
#
_symmetry.space_group_name_H-M   'P 1'
#
loop_
_entity.id
_entity.type
_entity.pdbx_description
1 polymer ?
#
loop_
_entity_poly.entity_id
_entity_poly.type
_entity_poly.pdbx_seq_one_letter_code
_entity_poly.pdbx_strand_id
1 'polypeptide(L)'
;MRTSVATLFGLLAGALSVHGMTIARRQSGICPGAEGTPLCCDVDVLGVADLDCTPPPTTPTDVPDFVAICAAEGKIDMCCLLPILDQGLICTAP
;
A
#
# COMPACT_ATOMS: atom_id res chain seq x y z
N MET A 1 -9.91 71.61 0.84
CA MET A 1 -9.08 70.57 0.19
C MET A 1 -9.38 69.26 0.89
N ARG A 2 -10.19 68.41 0.25
CA ARG A 2 -10.82 67.22 0.83
C ARG A 2 -9.79 66.08 0.72
N THR A 3 -9.28 65.61 1.86
CA THR A 3 -8.36 64.48 1.93
C THR A 3 -9.11 63.21 1.52
N SER A 4 -8.55 62.43 0.60
CA SER A 4 -9.09 61.12 0.23
C SER A 4 -7.99 60.09 0.34
N VAL A 5 -8.10 59.37 1.45
CA VAL A 5 -7.44 58.12 1.82
C VAL A 5 -7.83 57.03 0.83
N ALA A 6 -6.86 56.30 0.28
CA ALA A 6 -7.03 54.91 -0.14
C ALA A 6 -5.66 54.28 -0.48
N THR A 7 -4.84 54.03 0.54
CA THR A 7 -3.73 53.06 0.45
C THR A 7 -4.33 51.66 0.41
N LEU A 8 -4.45 51.09 -0.78
CA LEU A 8 -4.83 49.68 -0.96
C LEU A 8 -3.58 48.81 -0.78
N PHE A 9 -3.58 48.08 0.33
CA PHE A 9 -2.63 47.05 0.70
C PHE A 9 -2.55 45.96 -0.38
N GLY A 10 -1.33 45.71 -0.85
CA GLY A 10 -1.00 44.46 -1.55
C GLY A 10 -0.89 43.30 -0.55
N LEU A 11 -1.04 42.07 -1.07
CA LEU A 11 -0.43 40.80 -0.63
C LEU A 11 -1.31 39.63 -1.13
N LEU A 12 -0.95 39.05 -2.27
CA LEU A 12 -1.36 37.70 -2.63
C LEU A 12 -0.08 36.90 -2.88
N ALA A 13 0.47 36.35 -1.81
CA ALA A 13 1.54 35.36 -1.85
C ALA A 13 0.95 34.05 -2.38
N GLY A 14 1.17 33.76 -3.67
CA GLY A 14 0.88 32.45 -4.24
C GLY A 14 1.87 31.42 -3.70
N ALA A 15 1.50 30.73 -2.62
CA ALA A 15 2.20 29.54 -2.18
C ALA A 15 1.86 28.40 -3.14
N LEU A 16 2.71 28.17 -4.14
CA LEU A 16 2.73 26.92 -4.90
C LEU A 16 3.23 25.83 -3.95
N SER A 17 2.31 25.09 -3.35
CA SER A 17 2.58 23.81 -2.73
C SER A 17 3.00 22.84 -3.84
N VAL A 18 4.30 22.80 -4.11
CA VAL A 18 4.94 21.69 -4.82
C VAL A 18 4.74 20.49 -3.90
N HIS A 19 3.60 19.81 -4.07
CA HIS A 19 3.44 18.47 -3.55
C HIS A 19 4.61 17.71 -4.13
N GLY A 20 5.58 17.41 -3.27
CA GLY A 20 6.68 16.53 -3.61
C GLY A 20 6.03 15.26 -4.11
N MET A 21 5.97 15.11 -5.42
CA MET A 21 5.80 13.82 -6.05
C MET A 21 7.11 13.12 -5.74
N THR A 22 7.21 12.61 -4.52
CA THR A 22 7.99 11.42 -4.25
C THR A 22 7.42 10.43 -5.25
N ILE A 23 8.12 10.27 -6.37
CA ILE A 23 8.08 9.05 -7.15
C ILE A 23 8.25 7.99 -6.07
N ALA A 24 7.14 7.35 -5.68
CA ALA A 24 7.18 6.16 -4.86
C ALA A 24 8.19 5.30 -5.59
N ARG A 25 9.37 5.10 -4.96
CA ARG A 25 10.38 4.15 -5.43
C ARG A 25 9.55 2.99 -5.96
N ARG A 26 9.69 2.67 -7.26
CA ARG A 26 9.00 1.54 -7.91
C ARG A 26 8.86 0.51 -6.82
N GLN A 27 7.64 0.40 -6.28
CA GLN A 27 7.34 -0.51 -5.21
C GLN A 27 7.91 -1.79 -5.78
N SER A 28 8.95 -2.34 -5.15
CA SER A 28 9.37 -3.70 -5.47
C SER A 28 8.04 -4.43 -5.60
N GLY A 29 7.77 -4.95 -6.79
CA GLY A 29 6.47 -5.53 -7.12
C GLY A 29 6.36 -6.81 -6.33
N ILE A 30 6.24 -6.68 -5.01
CA ILE A 30 6.08 -7.75 -4.04
C ILE A 30 4.80 -8.47 -4.44
N CYS A 31 3.79 -7.73 -4.91
CA CYS A 31 2.68 -8.31 -5.64
C CYS A 31 2.69 -7.80 -7.09
N PRO A 32 3.03 -8.64 -8.08
CA PRO A 32 3.00 -8.26 -9.49
C PRO A 32 1.56 -8.18 -9.99
N GLY A 33 1.05 -6.95 -10.15
CA GLY A 33 -0.29 -6.69 -10.70
C GLY A 33 -1.05 -5.64 -9.88
N ALA A 34 -2.12 -5.08 -10.45
CA ALA A 34 -2.86 -3.98 -9.84
C ALA A 34 -3.71 -4.37 -8.62
N GLU A 35 -3.79 -5.66 -8.30
CA GLU A 35 -4.91 -6.18 -7.50
C GLU A 35 -4.48 -7.09 -6.33
N GLY A 36 -3.20 -7.42 -6.20
CA GLY A 36 -2.70 -8.30 -5.12
C GLY A 36 -2.31 -7.52 -3.86
N THR A 37 -2.92 -7.84 -2.72
CA THR A 37 -2.51 -7.33 -1.40
C THR A 37 -1.56 -8.33 -0.75
N PRO A 38 -0.40 -7.89 -0.21
CA PRO A 38 0.50 -8.78 0.50
C PRO A 38 -0.11 -9.24 1.82
N LEU A 39 -0.25 -10.56 1.97
CA LEU A 39 -0.76 -11.23 3.17
C LEU A 39 0.15 -12.40 3.55
N CYS A 40 0.20 -12.72 4.83
CA CYS A 40 0.78 -13.95 5.34
C CYS A 40 -0.33 -14.99 5.52
N CYS A 41 -0.24 -16.13 4.87
CA CYS A 41 -1.31 -17.13 4.85
C CYS A 41 -0.87 -18.51 5.35
N ASP A 42 -1.79 -19.29 5.90
CA ASP A 42 -1.51 -20.70 6.22
C ASP A 42 -1.43 -21.55 4.95
N VAL A 43 -0.51 -22.51 4.95
CA VAL A 43 -0.44 -23.55 3.91
C VAL A 43 -1.61 -24.52 4.05
N ASP A 44 -2.56 -24.48 3.13
CA ASP A 44 -3.58 -25.54 3.08
C ASP A 44 -2.95 -26.82 2.52
N VAL A 45 -2.92 -27.87 3.34
CA VAL A 45 -2.37 -29.20 2.98
C VAL A 45 -3.18 -29.93 1.91
N LEU A 46 -4.34 -29.39 1.50
CA LEU A 46 -5.18 -29.93 0.42
C LEU A 46 -5.11 -29.10 -0.87
N GLY A 47 -4.34 -28.01 -0.90
CA GLY A 47 -4.15 -27.17 -2.08
C GLY A 47 -5.40 -26.40 -2.51
N VAL A 48 -6.36 -26.19 -1.61
CA VAL A 48 -7.62 -25.49 -1.90
C VAL A 48 -7.71 -24.25 -1.01
N ALA A 49 -7.10 -23.17 -1.51
CA ALA A 49 -7.15 -21.80 -1.00
C ALA A 49 -6.53 -21.59 0.38
N ASP A 50 -5.66 -20.59 0.50
CA ASP A 50 -5.07 -20.21 1.78
C ASP A 50 -6.15 -19.50 2.63
N LEU A 51 -6.86 -20.28 3.46
CA LEU A 51 -8.11 -19.86 4.14
C LEU A 51 -7.90 -18.94 5.35
N ASP A 52 -6.67 -18.84 5.88
CA ASP A 52 -6.34 -17.95 6.98
C ASP A 52 -5.13 -17.06 6.64
N CYS A 53 -5.44 -15.98 5.93
CA CYS A 53 -4.51 -14.92 5.57
C CYS A 53 -4.67 -13.71 6.50
N THR A 54 -3.56 -13.22 7.03
CA THR A 54 -3.51 -12.01 7.83
C THR A 54 -2.55 -10.99 7.21
N PRO A 55 -2.76 -9.68 7.42
CA PRO A 55 -1.79 -8.68 7.03
C PRO A 55 -0.44 -8.92 7.72
N PRO A 56 0.70 -8.75 7.03
CA PRO A 56 2.01 -8.88 7.66
C PRO A 56 2.15 -7.85 8.80
N PRO A 57 2.79 -8.21 9.93
CA PRO A 57 2.93 -7.32 11.09
C PRO A 57 3.76 -6.06 10.81
N THR A 58 4.59 -6.10 9.78
CA THR A 58 5.40 -4.98 9.29
C THR A 58 5.30 -4.90 7.76
N THR A 59 5.36 -3.68 7.22
CA THR A 59 5.36 -3.50 5.77
C THR A 59 6.65 -4.07 5.17
N PRO A 60 6.57 -5.08 4.29
CA PRO A 60 7.76 -5.64 3.65
C PRO A 60 8.38 -4.64 2.68
N THR A 61 9.70 -4.66 2.59
CA THR A 61 10.50 -3.76 1.75
C THR A 61 10.93 -4.38 0.42
N ASP A 62 11.03 -5.70 0.36
CA ASP A 62 11.25 -6.52 -0.84
C ASP A 62 10.71 -7.95 -0.63
N VAL A 63 10.83 -8.82 -1.65
CA VAL A 63 10.31 -10.20 -1.60
C VAL A 63 11.04 -11.05 -0.54
N PRO A 64 12.38 -11.06 -0.45
CA PRO A 64 13.07 -11.77 0.64
C PRO A 64 12.63 -11.33 2.05
N ASP A 65 12.44 -10.02 2.26
CA ASP A 65 11.93 -9.46 3.51
C ASP A 65 10.49 -9.92 3.77
N PHE A 66 9.65 -9.96 2.74
CA PHE A 66 8.28 -10.47 2.83
C PHE A 66 8.22 -11.94 3.27
N VAL A 67 9.02 -12.79 2.62
CA VAL A 67 9.18 -14.21 3.00
C VAL A 67 9.60 -14.34 4.46
N ALA A 68 10.59 -13.55 4.89
CA ALA A 68 11.10 -13.60 6.26
C ALA A 68 10.05 -13.17 7.30
N ILE A 69 9.28 -12.11 7.00
CA ILE A 69 8.21 -11.62 7.88
C ILE A 69 7.13 -12.69 8.06
N CYS A 70 6.64 -13.31 6.97
CA CYS A 70 5.60 -14.32 7.08
C CYS A 70 6.12 -15.63 7.71
N ALA A 71 7.35 -16.03 7.42
CA ALA A 71 7.97 -17.20 8.03
C ALA A 71 8.15 -17.04 9.55
N ALA A 72 8.37 -15.82 10.06
CA ALA A 72 8.45 -15.55 11.49
C ALA A 72 7.11 -15.82 12.22
N GLU A 73 5.98 -15.66 11.52
CA GLU A 73 4.64 -15.99 11.99
C GLU A 73 4.27 -17.47 11.73
N GLY A 74 5.15 -18.25 11.10
CA GLY A 74 4.90 -19.64 10.72
C GLY A 74 3.99 -19.80 9.50
N LYS A 75 3.83 -18.74 8.71
CA LYS A 75 2.97 -18.65 7.52
C LYS A 75 3.79 -18.48 6.24
N ILE A 76 3.13 -18.57 5.09
CA ILE A 76 3.72 -18.29 3.77
C ILE A 76 3.34 -16.89 3.28
N ASP A 77 4.22 -16.30 2.48
CA ASP A 77 4.01 -15.04 1.79
C ASP A 77 3.14 -15.22 0.54
N MET A 78 2.03 -14.48 0.47
CA MET A 78 1.08 -14.55 -0.64
C MET A 78 0.55 -13.17 -1.03
N CYS A 79 0.26 -13.04 -2.32
CA CYS A 79 -0.41 -11.87 -2.89
C CYS A 79 -1.85 -12.24 -3.22
N CYS A 80 -2.78 -11.70 -2.44
CA CYS A 80 -4.18 -12.12 -2.49
C CYS A 80 -5.10 -11.00 -2.98
N LEU A 81 -6.05 -11.39 -3.82
CA LEU A 81 -7.20 -10.58 -4.18
C LEU A 81 -8.30 -10.82 -3.15
N LEU A 82 -8.74 -9.77 -2.45
CA LEU A 82 -9.92 -9.83 -1.59
C LEU A 82 -11.17 -9.77 -2.49
N PRO A 83 -11.92 -10.88 -2.71
CA PRO A 83 -13.18 -10.74 -3.41
C PRO A 83 -14.18 -9.97 -2.54
N ILE A 84 -14.96 -9.13 -3.20
CA ILE A 84 -16.01 -8.30 -2.60
C ILE A 84 -17.19 -9.12 -2.03
N LEU A 85 -17.18 -10.46 -2.16
CA LEU A 85 -18.36 -11.30 -1.96
C LEU A 85 -18.12 -12.60 -1.16
N ASP A 86 -17.12 -12.62 -0.27
CA ASP A 86 -16.91 -13.73 0.70
C ASP A 86 -16.70 -15.12 0.05
N GLN A 87 -16.23 -15.12 -1.21
CA GLN A 87 -16.07 -16.31 -2.05
C GLN A 87 -14.69 -16.98 -1.93
N GLY A 88 -13.90 -16.60 -0.93
CA GLY A 88 -12.54 -17.11 -0.70
C GLY A 88 -11.47 -16.29 -1.40
N LEU A 89 -10.29 -16.22 -0.79
CA LEU A 89 -9.16 -15.45 -1.31
C LEU A 89 -8.56 -16.12 -2.54
N ILE A 90 -8.25 -15.33 -3.56
CA ILE A 90 -7.45 -15.80 -4.70
C ILE A 90 -6.03 -15.30 -4.46
N CYS A 91 -5.13 -16.21 -4.10
CA CYS A 91 -3.75 -15.90 -3.76
C CYS A 91 -2.77 -16.47 -4.79
N THR A 92 -1.71 -15.71 -5.07
CA THR A 92 -0.57 -16.15 -5.87
C THR A 92 0.72 -15.85 -5.13
N ALA A 93 1.77 -16.62 -5.42
CA ALA A 93 3.11 -16.28 -4.94
C ALA A 93 3.50 -14.84 -5.37
N PRO A 94 4.27 -14.13 -4.55
CA PRO A 94 4.80 -12.81 -4.86
C PRO A 94 5.75 -12.78 -6.07
#